data_AF-A0A1I3H5G2-F1
#
_entry.id   AF-A0A1I3H5G2-F1
#
_cell.length_a   1.000
_cell.length_b   1.000
_cell.length_c   1.000
_cell.angle_alpha   90.00
_cell.angle_beta   90.00
_cell.angle_gamma   90.00
#
_symmetry.space_group_name_H-M   'P 1'
#
loop_
_entity.id
_entity.type
_entity.pdbx_description
1 polymer ?
#
loop_
_entity_poly.entity_id
_entity_poly.type
_entity_poly.pdbx_seq_one_letter_code
_entity_poly.pdbx_strand_id
1 'polypeptide(L)'
;MSKNPMCCGTSPFFGCRFSLYPMTNQFVPVILDAIEEINRPGLKVETDMVSTCLTGVERNVFAALRDSFARAAATGEHVVMTATFSKGCPGEGEVNLEEYDFPAETDFTAKEGCDREVNAQFSVYPLGNQSYMKLIGDVVDRMKQAGVYQESVHFCTSLEGSIANVFEALEEAFSYVSKEVGHTVMTATFSCNSPSKK
;
A
#
# COMPACT_ATOMS: atom_id res chain seq x y z
N MET A 1 12.07 -4.89 -35.78
CA MET A 1 11.53 -4.89 -34.41
C MET A 1 12.45 -4.02 -33.56
N SER A 2 12.17 -2.73 -33.46
CA SER A 2 12.92 -1.82 -32.58
C SER A 2 12.42 -2.07 -31.16
N LYS A 3 13.27 -2.63 -30.28
CA LYS A 3 13.01 -2.59 -28.84
C LYS A 3 13.24 -1.13 -28.43
N ASN A 4 12.17 -0.38 -28.17
CA ASN A 4 12.31 0.89 -27.46
C ASN A 4 13.04 0.60 -26.14
N PRO A 5 14.07 1.39 -25.78
CA PRO A 5 14.72 1.22 -24.49
C PRO A 5 13.66 1.42 -23.39
N MET A 6 13.50 0.43 -22.52
CA MET A 6 12.68 0.54 -21.31
C MET A 6 13.31 1.64 -20.43
N CYS A 7 12.76 2.84 -20.47
CA CYS A 7 13.17 3.95 -19.61
C CYS A 7 12.34 3.93 -18.32
N CYS A 8 13.00 3.92 -17.16
CA CYS A 8 12.34 4.13 -15.87
C CYS A 8 11.83 5.58 -15.76
N GLY A 9 10.74 5.80 -15.02
CA GLY A 9 10.41 7.13 -14.47
C GLY A 9 9.55 8.07 -15.29
N THR A 10 8.97 7.63 -16.42
CA THR A 10 8.01 8.44 -17.19
C THR A 10 6.54 8.07 -16.94
N SER A 11 6.27 6.97 -16.23
CA SER A 11 4.91 6.53 -15.94
C SER A 11 4.36 7.26 -14.70
N PRO A 12 3.28 8.04 -14.82
CA PRO A 12 2.57 8.63 -13.68
C PRO A 12 1.75 7.58 -12.89
N PHE A 13 1.80 6.31 -13.33
CA PHE A 13 1.00 5.21 -12.83
C PHE A 13 1.49 4.74 -11.46
N PHE A 14 0.56 4.67 -10.52
CA PHE A 14 0.76 4.06 -9.22
C PHE A 14 -0.13 2.83 -9.10
N GLY A 15 0.45 1.73 -8.64
CA GLY A 15 -0.26 0.47 -8.45
C GLY A 15 0.04 -0.14 -7.09
N CYS A 16 -0.94 -0.88 -6.57
CA CYS A 16 -0.77 -1.74 -5.42
C CYS A 16 -1.34 -3.12 -5.74
N ARG A 17 -0.54 -4.18 -5.57
CA ARG A 17 -1.04 -5.55 -5.57
C ARG A 17 -1.04 -6.08 -4.15
N PHE A 18 -2.18 -6.58 -3.70
CA PHE A 18 -2.34 -7.05 -2.32
C PHE A 18 -3.11 -8.36 -2.23
N SER A 19 -2.91 -9.07 -1.13
CA SER A 19 -3.69 -10.24 -0.74
C SER A 19 -4.16 -10.06 0.70
N LEU A 20 -5.39 -10.50 0.97
CA LEU A 20 -6.02 -10.44 2.30
C LEU A 20 -6.22 -11.86 2.82
N TYR A 21 -5.80 -12.09 4.06
CA TYR A 21 -5.81 -13.39 4.73
C TYR A 21 -6.56 -13.27 6.06
N PRO A 22 -7.87 -13.55 6.07
CA PRO A 22 -8.61 -13.75 7.31
C PRO A 22 -8.35 -15.16 7.87
N MET A 23 -7.89 -15.26 9.11
CA MET A 23 -7.63 -16.54 9.80
C MET A 23 -8.92 -17.11 10.41
N THR A 24 -9.96 -17.27 9.58
CA THR A 24 -11.30 -17.73 9.98
C THR A 24 -11.90 -18.66 8.92
N ASN A 25 -12.82 -19.54 9.36
CA ASN A 25 -13.62 -20.36 8.43
C ASN A 25 -14.57 -19.50 7.58
N GLN A 26 -14.81 -18.25 7.98
CA GLN A 26 -15.60 -17.26 7.25
C GLN A 26 -14.73 -16.38 6.33
N PHE A 27 -13.59 -16.88 5.85
CA PHE A 27 -12.67 -16.07 5.06
C PHE A 27 -13.29 -15.53 3.76
N VAL A 28 -14.19 -16.29 3.12
CA VAL A 28 -14.83 -15.88 1.86
C VAL A 28 -15.66 -14.59 2.03
N PRO A 29 -16.68 -14.53 2.91
CA PRO A 29 -17.44 -13.30 3.09
C PRO A 29 -16.56 -12.14 3.58
N VAL A 30 -15.59 -12.39 4.48
CA VAL A 30 -14.68 -11.33 4.94
C VAL A 30 -13.87 -10.72 3.79
N ILE A 31 -13.36 -11.55 2.86
CA ILE A 31 -12.62 -11.06 1.68
C ILE A 31 -13.55 -10.29 0.74
N LEU A 32 -14.72 -10.85 0.42
CA LEU A 32 -15.66 -10.23 -0.52
C LEU A 32 -16.15 -8.86 -0.01
N ASP A 33 -16.53 -8.78 1.26
CA ASP A 33 -16.99 -7.53 1.89
C ASP A 33 -15.89 -6.47 1.93
N ALA A 34 -14.62 -6.89 2.10
CA ALA A 34 -13.47 -5.99 2.14
C ALA A 34 -13.09 -5.43 0.75
N ILE A 35 -13.30 -6.19 -0.33
CA ILE A 35 -12.93 -5.75 -1.69
C ILE A 35 -14.08 -5.06 -2.43
N GLU A 36 -15.34 -5.28 -2.04
CA GLU A 36 -16.52 -4.63 -2.66
C GLU A 36 -16.41 -3.10 -2.62
N GLU A 37 -15.99 -2.53 -1.49
CA GLU A 37 -15.84 -1.09 -1.27
C GLU A 37 -14.61 -0.46 -1.92
N ILE A 38 -13.64 -1.28 -2.35
CA ILE A 38 -12.48 -0.79 -3.08
C ILE A 38 -12.88 -0.33 -4.49
N ASN A 39 -13.98 -0.88 -5.03
CA ASN A 39 -14.46 -0.53 -6.36
C ASN A 39 -15.13 0.86 -6.35
N ARG A 40 -14.33 1.90 -6.57
CA ARG A 40 -14.76 3.31 -6.56
C ARG A 40 -14.23 4.08 -7.77
N PRO A 41 -14.88 5.20 -8.15
CA PRO A 41 -14.45 6.02 -9.28
C PRO A 41 -12.96 6.39 -9.21
N GLY A 42 -12.27 6.34 -10.35
CA GLY A 42 -10.85 6.66 -10.45
C GLY A 42 -9.89 5.56 -10.00
N LEU A 43 -10.39 4.35 -9.66
CA LEU A 43 -9.56 3.17 -9.43
C LEU A 43 -9.90 2.05 -10.42
N LYS A 44 -8.88 1.46 -11.03
CA LYS A 44 -8.98 0.18 -11.72
C LYS A 44 -8.70 -0.94 -10.70
N VAL A 45 -9.59 -1.92 -10.64
CA VAL A 45 -9.52 -3.07 -9.72
C VAL A 45 -9.53 -4.35 -10.54
N GLU A 46 -8.52 -5.20 -10.37
CA GLU A 46 -8.42 -6.51 -11.03
C GLU A 46 -8.08 -7.59 -10.01
N THR A 47 -9.01 -8.52 -9.78
CA THR A 47 -8.83 -9.63 -8.83
C THR A 47 -8.61 -10.94 -9.58
N ASP A 48 -7.60 -11.70 -9.14
CA ASP A 48 -7.30 -13.05 -9.61
C ASP A 48 -7.31 -14.04 -8.43
N MET A 49 -6.92 -15.29 -8.71
CA MET A 49 -6.94 -16.37 -7.71
C MET A 49 -5.93 -16.18 -6.56
N VAL A 50 -5.00 -15.22 -6.68
CA VAL A 50 -3.91 -14.99 -5.71
C VAL A 50 -4.06 -13.65 -5.00
N SER A 51 -4.47 -12.61 -5.73
CA SER A 51 -4.37 -11.22 -5.27
C SER A 51 -5.37 -10.30 -5.96
N THR A 52 -5.48 -9.09 -5.44
CA THR A 52 -6.18 -7.96 -6.07
C THR A 52 -5.18 -6.88 -6.43
N CYS A 53 -5.29 -6.33 -7.64
CA CYS A 53 -4.49 -5.23 -8.15
C CYS A 53 -5.33 -3.97 -8.20
N LEU A 54 -4.82 -2.92 -7.56
CA LEU A 54 -5.37 -1.58 -7.58
C LEU A 54 -4.46 -0.69 -8.40
N THR A 55 -5.07 0.18 -9.18
CA THR A 55 -4.33 1.18 -9.93
C THR A 55 -5.11 2.48 -10.00
N GLY A 56 -4.42 3.60 -9.74
CA GLY A 56 -4.95 4.93 -9.94
C GLY A 56 -4.01 5.98 -9.34
N VAL A 57 -4.57 7.09 -8.87
CA VAL A 57 -3.83 8.09 -8.10
C VAL A 57 -3.34 7.49 -6.78
N GLU A 58 -2.07 7.77 -6.44
CA GLU A 58 -1.37 7.29 -5.23
C GLU A 58 -2.25 7.34 -3.98
N ARG A 59 -2.76 8.53 -3.65
CA ARG A 59 -3.64 8.77 -2.50
C ARG A 59 -4.94 7.96 -2.53
N ASN A 60 -5.54 7.79 -3.71
CA ASN A 60 -6.78 7.02 -3.85
C ASN A 60 -6.53 5.53 -3.62
N VAL A 61 -5.39 5.01 -4.07
CA VAL A 61 -5.04 3.60 -3.85
C VAL A 61 -4.72 3.34 -2.37
N PHE A 62 -3.93 4.20 -1.72
CA PHE A 62 -3.63 4.08 -0.28
C PHE A 62 -4.90 4.14 0.56
N ALA A 63 -5.78 5.12 0.31
CA ALA A 63 -7.03 5.22 1.04
C ALA A 63 -7.94 3.99 0.82
N ALA A 64 -7.95 3.38 -0.37
CA ALA A 64 -8.82 2.25 -0.68
C ALA A 64 -8.34 1.00 0.06
N LEU A 65 -7.03 0.81 0.05
CA LEU A 65 -6.38 -0.28 0.76
C LEU A 65 -6.55 -0.16 2.27
N ARG A 66 -6.40 1.06 2.82
CA ARG A 66 -6.65 1.37 4.24
C ARG A 66 -8.08 1.01 4.63
N ASP A 67 -9.07 1.52 3.89
CA ASP A 67 -10.49 1.30 4.20
C ASP A 67 -10.88 -0.18 4.08
N SER A 68 -10.34 -0.88 3.07
CA SER A 68 -10.52 -2.33 2.90
C SER A 68 -9.95 -3.13 4.07
N PHE A 69 -8.72 -2.81 4.49
CA PHE A 69 -8.10 -3.47 5.63
C PHE A 69 -8.84 -3.18 6.95
N ALA A 70 -9.23 -1.92 7.18
CA ALA A 70 -10.02 -1.52 8.34
C ALA A 70 -11.35 -2.25 8.41
N ARG A 71 -12.04 -2.42 7.29
CA ARG A 71 -13.29 -3.20 7.23
C ARG A 71 -13.07 -4.67 7.57
N ALA A 72 -12.05 -5.30 7.00
CA ALA A 72 -11.72 -6.68 7.33
C ALA A 72 -11.39 -6.82 8.83
N ALA A 73 -10.61 -5.89 9.39
CA ALA A 73 -10.26 -5.84 10.80
C ALA A 73 -11.45 -5.56 11.73
N ALA A 74 -12.46 -4.83 11.26
CA ALA A 74 -13.66 -4.51 12.03
C ALA A 74 -14.53 -5.73 12.37
N THR A 75 -14.38 -6.84 11.62
CA THR A 75 -15.02 -8.12 11.92
C THR A 75 -14.59 -8.74 13.25
N GLY A 76 -13.45 -8.29 13.79
CA GLY A 76 -12.83 -8.86 15.00
C GLY A 76 -11.99 -10.12 14.73
N GLU A 77 -12.01 -10.65 13.50
CA GLU A 77 -11.17 -11.79 13.10
C GLU A 77 -9.70 -11.37 12.98
N HIS A 78 -8.78 -12.32 13.22
CA HIS A 78 -7.36 -12.10 12.90
C HIS A 78 -7.21 -11.98 11.39
N VAL A 79 -6.79 -10.80 10.94
CA VAL A 79 -6.61 -10.50 9.51
C VAL A 79 -5.19 -10.04 9.23
N VAL A 80 -4.62 -10.55 8.15
CA VAL A 80 -3.34 -10.13 7.60
C VAL A 80 -3.52 -9.63 6.18
N MET A 81 -2.88 -8.52 5.83
CA MET A 81 -2.81 -8.04 4.45
C MET A 81 -1.35 -7.93 4.03
N THR A 82 -0.98 -8.51 2.90
CA THR A 82 0.31 -8.27 2.26
C THR A 82 0.10 -7.38 1.04
N ALA A 83 0.92 -6.36 0.85
CA ALA A 83 0.78 -5.37 -0.21
C ALA A 83 2.15 -5.06 -0.83
N THR A 84 2.17 -4.89 -2.14
CA THR A 84 3.31 -4.40 -2.92
C THR A 84 2.88 -3.18 -3.71
N PHE A 85 3.43 -2.02 -3.36
CA PHE A 85 3.23 -0.75 -4.04
C PHE A 85 4.33 -0.55 -5.09
N SER A 86 3.97 0.02 -6.23
CA SER A 86 4.91 0.26 -7.34
C SER A 86 4.56 1.56 -8.07
N LYS A 87 5.61 2.28 -8.48
CA LYS A 87 5.51 3.48 -9.33
C LYS A 87 6.73 3.58 -10.23
N GLY A 88 6.49 3.89 -11.51
CA GLY A 88 7.55 4.12 -12.49
C GLY A 88 8.19 2.84 -13.06
N CYS A 89 7.45 1.73 -13.07
CA CYS A 89 7.94 0.44 -13.60
C CYS A 89 8.21 0.53 -15.12
N PRO A 90 9.37 0.07 -15.63
CA PRO A 90 9.69 0.13 -17.05
C PRO A 90 8.82 -0.84 -17.86
N GLY A 91 8.11 -0.33 -18.86
CA GLY A 91 7.27 -1.14 -19.74
C GLY A 91 5.80 -1.26 -19.28
N GLU A 92 5.41 -0.57 -18.21
CA GLU A 92 4.02 -0.10 -18.12
C GLU A 92 3.78 0.73 -19.38
N GLY A 93 2.90 0.26 -20.27
CA GLY A 93 2.61 0.93 -21.54
C GLY A 93 2.17 2.38 -21.32
N GLU A 94 2.03 3.14 -22.41
CA GLU A 94 1.45 4.48 -22.33
C GLU A 94 0.03 4.36 -21.76
N VAL A 95 -0.11 4.66 -20.46
CA VAL A 95 -1.41 4.72 -19.81
C VAL A 95 -2.00 6.07 -20.18
N ASN A 96 -3.11 6.05 -20.89
CA ASN A 96 -3.80 7.26 -21.27
C ASN A 96 -4.43 7.90 -20.02
N LEU A 97 -3.74 8.87 -19.41
CA LEU A 97 -4.26 9.62 -18.27
C LEU A 97 -5.60 10.30 -18.56
N GLU A 98 -5.93 10.59 -19.82
CA GLU A 98 -7.21 11.18 -20.23
C GLU A 98 -8.39 10.20 -20.14
N GLU A 99 -8.12 8.88 -20.11
CA GLU A 99 -9.14 7.85 -19.84
C GLU A 99 -9.43 7.66 -18.35
N TYR A 100 -8.56 8.20 -17.49
CA TYR A 100 -8.74 8.17 -16.05
C TYR A 100 -9.31 9.51 -15.59
N ASP A 101 -10.64 9.60 -15.59
CA ASP A 101 -11.34 10.61 -14.80
C ASP A 101 -11.03 10.32 -13.33
N PHE A 102 -10.03 11.02 -12.78
CA PHE A 102 -9.76 11.06 -11.35
C PHE A 102 -10.58 12.22 -10.80
N PRO A 103 -11.86 12.01 -10.42
CA PRO A 103 -12.63 13.06 -9.79
C PRO A 103 -11.84 13.59 -8.61
N ALA A 104 -11.62 14.90 -8.60
CA ALA A 104 -11.01 15.56 -7.48
C ALA A 104 -11.90 15.32 -6.26
N GLU A 105 -11.34 14.68 -5.24
CA GLU A 105 -11.96 14.37 -3.95
C GLU A 105 -12.79 13.07 -3.91
N THR A 106 -12.13 11.97 -3.53
CA THR A 106 -12.75 10.96 -2.69
C THR A 106 -12.69 11.40 -1.23
N ASP A 107 -13.68 11.00 -0.43
CA ASP A 107 -13.60 11.12 1.03
C ASP A 107 -12.38 10.34 1.56
N PHE A 108 -11.38 11.08 2.04
CA PHE A 108 -10.16 10.51 2.62
C PHE A 108 -10.25 10.35 4.14
N THR A 109 -11.37 10.76 4.75
CA THR A 109 -11.56 10.62 6.19
C THR A 109 -11.44 9.15 6.58
N ALA A 110 -10.84 8.91 7.74
CA ALA A 110 -10.69 7.57 8.26
C ALA A 110 -12.08 6.98 8.53
N LYS A 111 -12.39 5.85 7.89
CA LYS A 111 -13.65 5.13 8.09
C LYS A 111 -13.64 4.34 9.40
N GLU A 112 -14.80 3.82 9.79
CA GLU A 112 -14.93 2.94 10.96
C GLU A 112 -13.90 1.80 10.92
N GLY A 113 -13.25 1.55 12.07
CA GLY A 113 -12.20 0.54 12.21
C GLY A 113 -10.79 1.02 11.88
N CYS A 114 -10.62 2.21 11.29
CA CYS A 114 -9.28 2.76 11.01
C CYS A 114 -8.52 3.18 12.28
N ASP A 115 -9.21 3.33 13.41
CA ASP A 115 -8.65 3.62 14.73
C ASP A 115 -8.06 2.38 15.42
N ARG A 116 -8.32 1.17 14.89
CA ARG A 116 -7.81 -0.08 15.45
C ARG A 116 -6.28 -0.15 15.37
N GLU A 117 -5.68 -0.70 16.42
CA GLU A 117 -4.24 -0.97 16.48
C GLU A 117 -3.83 -2.06 15.50
N VAL A 118 -2.78 -1.78 14.72
CA VAL A 118 -2.18 -2.70 13.75
C VAL A 118 -0.69 -2.81 14.01
N ASN A 119 -0.13 -4.00 13.80
CA ASN A 119 1.31 -4.19 13.65
C ASN A 119 1.62 -4.37 12.17
N ALA A 120 2.64 -3.69 11.67
CA ALA A 120 3.05 -3.80 10.28
C ALA A 120 4.56 -4.00 10.13
N GLN A 121 4.96 -4.62 9.03
CA GLN A 121 6.36 -4.72 8.62
C GLN A 121 6.46 -4.28 7.17
N PHE A 122 7.39 -3.37 6.87
CA PHE A 122 7.54 -2.86 5.51
C PHE A 122 9.01 -2.75 5.09
N SER A 123 9.22 -2.77 3.77
CA SER A 123 10.52 -2.57 3.12
C SER A 123 10.34 -1.70 1.89
N VAL A 124 11.24 -0.74 1.68
CA VAL A 124 11.23 0.12 0.49
C VAL A 124 12.45 -0.15 -0.38
N TYR A 125 12.25 -0.16 -1.69
CA TYR A 125 13.22 -0.50 -2.72
C TYR A 125 13.33 0.66 -3.72
N PRO A 126 14.23 1.64 -3.49
CA PRO A 126 14.55 2.70 -4.45
C PRO A 126 15.39 2.12 -5.61
N LEU A 127 14.73 1.69 -6.68
CA LEU A 127 15.39 0.92 -7.75
C LEU A 127 16.25 1.83 -8.65
N GLY A 128 17.41 1.31 -9.03
CA GLY A 128 18.38 2.04 -9.88
C GLY A 128 19.16 3.14 -9.16
N ASN A 129 19.00 3.30 -7.84
CA ASN A 129 19.68 4.33 -7.05
C ASN A 129 20.88 3.73 -6.29
N GLN A 130 22.08 4.28 -6.50
CA GLN A 130 23.31 3.81 -5.83
C GLN A 130 23.42 4.24 -4.36
N SER A 131 22.62 5.23 -3.95
CA SER A 131 22.56 5.77 -2.59
C SER A 131 21.28 5.35 -1.87
N TYR A 132 20.66 4.23 -2.26
CA TYR A 132 19.36 3.78 -1.75
C TYR A 132 19.31 3.64 -0.23
N MET A 133 20.44 3.30 0.41
CA MET A 133 20.55 3.19 1.87
C MET A 133 20.29 4.52 2.59
N LYS A 134 20.67 5.66 1.98
CA LYS A 134 20.35 6.99 2.55
C LYS A 134 18.84 7.20 2.55
N LEU A 135 18.17 6.90 1.44
CA LEU A 135 16.72 7.02 1.32
C LEU A 135 15.99 6.11 2.29
N ILE A 136 16.48 4.88 2.49
CA ILE A 136 15.94 3.96 3.52
C ILE A 136 16.09 4.58 4.93
N GLY A 137 17.25 5.16 5.24
CA GLY A 137 17.46 5.85 6.52
C GLY A 137 16.49 7.02 6.72
N ASP A 138 16.32 7.85 5.69
CA ASP A 138 15.38 8.98 5.70
C ASP A 138 13.92 8.51 5.89
N VAL A 139 13.55 7.37 5.29
CA VAL A 139 12.24 6.73 5.49
C VAL A 139 12.05 6.25 6.93
N VAL A 140 13.06 5.61 7.53
CA VAL A 140 12.99 5.16 8.94
C VAL A 140 12.83 6.36 9.88
N ASP A 141 13.51 7.48 9.62
CA ASP A 141 13.38 8.67 10.45
C ASP A 141 11.99 9.31 10.32
N ARG A 142 11.36 9.25 9.14
CA ARG A 142 9.93 9.62 8.96
C ARG A 142 9.00 8.74 9.79
N MET A 143 9.23 7.43 9.84
CA MET A 143 8.43 6.52 10.68
C MET A 143 8.52 6.89 12.17
N LYS A 144 9.70 7.29 12.64
CA LYS A 144 9.91 7.76 14.02
C LYS A 144 9.18 9.08 14.27
N GLN A 145 9.25 10.02 13.32
CA GLN A 145 8.57 11.32 13.43
C GLN A 145 7.04 11.17 13.44
N ALA A 146 6.51 10.24 12.65
CA ALA A 146 5.09 9.88 12.65
C ALA A 146 4.65 9.11 13.91
N GLY A 147 5.59 8.70 14.77
CA GLY A 147 5.29 7.98 16.01
C GLY A 147 4.84 6.52 15.82
N VAL A 148 5.03 5.96 14.62
CA VAL A 148 4.63 4.57 14.29
C VAL A 148 5.79 3.59 14.25
N TYR A 149 7.03 4.06 14.36
CA TYR A 149 8.21 3.19 14.38
C TYR A 149 8.24 2.33 15.65
N GLN A 150 8.43 1.02 15.49
CA GLN A 150 8.64 0.09 16.59
C GLN A 150 10.11 -0.33 16.68
N GLU A 151 10.61 -1.03 15.67
CA GLU A 151 11.99 -1.52 15.63
C GLU A 151 12.45 -1.85 14.19
N SER A 152 13.77 -1.95 14.01
CA SER A 152 14.35 -2.54 12.79
C SER A 152 14.57 -4.02 13.02
N VAL A 153 13.99 -4.86 12.17
CA VAL A 153 14.23 -6.31 12.17
C VAL A 153 15.00 -6.69 10.91
N HIS A 154 15.38 -7.96 10.76
CA HIS A 154 16.04 -8.39 9.53
C HIS A 154 15.12 -8.15 8.32
N PHE A 155 15.65 -7.41 7.33
CA PHE A 155 15.05 -7.14 6.01
C PHE A 155 13.90 -6.12 5.97
N CYS A 156 13.31 -5.73 7.09
CA CYS A 156 12.20 -4.77 7.15
C CYS A 156 12.23 -3.90 8.41
N THR A 157 11.39 -2.86 8.41
CA THR A 157 11.10 -2.04 9.58
C THR A 157 9.73 -2.41 10.13
N SER A 158 9.66 -2.66 11.44
CA SER A 158 8.43 -2.93 12.17
C SER A 158 7.77 -1.63 12.61
N LEU A 159 6.45 -1.57 12.45
CA LEU A 159 5.59 -0.44 12.77
C LEU A 159 4.45 -0.89 13.69
N GLU A 160 3.98 0.05 14.51
CA GLU A 160 2.81 -0.11 15.37
C GLU A 160 2.05 1.21 15.52
N GLY A 161 0.72 1.13 15.59
CA GLY A 161 -0.17 2.27 15.78
C GLY A 161 -1.54 1.99 15.20
N SER A 162 -2.38 3.02 15.07
CA SER A 162 -3.68 2.87 14.39
C SER A 162 -3.51 2.56 12.89
N ILE A 163 -4.48 1.84 12.31
CA ILE A 163 -4.52 1.58 10.87
C ILE A 163 -4.41 2.89 10.08
N ALA A 164 -5.09 3.96 10.49
CA ALA A 164 -5.00 5.27 9.86
C ALA A 164 -3.56 5.80 9.83
N ASN A 165 -2.90 5.87 10.99
CA ASN A 165 -1.58 6.48 11.13
C ASN A 165 -0.49 5.66 10.41
N VAL A 166 -0.57 4.33 10.47
CA VAL A 166 0.41 3.45 9.80
C VAL A 166 0.29 3.58 8.28
N PHE A 167 -0.93 3.60 7.72
CA PHE A 167 -1.11 3.78 6.28
C PHE A 167 -0.69 5.18 5.82
N GLU A 168 -1.00 6.23 6.60
CA GLU A 168 -0.57 7.61 6.30
C GLU A 168 0.96 7.72 6.28
N ALA A 169 1.65 7.17 7.28
CA ALA A 169 3.11 7.16 7.31
C ALA A 169 3.72 6.45 6.09
N LEU A 170 3.18 5.29 5.71
CA LEU A 170 3.63 4.53 4.54
C LEU A 170 3.38 5.28 3.23
N GLU A 171 2.24 5.97 3.09
CA GLU A 171 1.95 6.84 1.94
C GLU A 171 3.00 7.96 1.84
N GLU A 172 3.25 8.69 2.93
CA GLU A 172 4.24 9.77 2.95
C GLU A 172 5.65 9.28 2.61
N ALA A 173 6.05 8.14 3.15
CA ALA A 173 7.35 7.54 2.88
C ALA A 173 7.49 7.09 1.42
N PHE A 174 6.46 6.46 0.86
CA PHE A 174 6.44 6.10 -0.56
C PHE A 174 6.52 7.34 -1.45
N SER A 175 5.71 8.36 -1.15
CA SER A 175 5.68 9.61 -1.90
C SER A 175 7.03 10.31 -1.88
N TYR A 176 7.71 10.31 -0.72
CA TYR A 176 9.06 10.83 -0.58
C TYR A 176 10.05 10.09 -1.49
N VAL A 177 10.12 8.76 -1.41
CA VAL A 177 11.09 7.98 -2.20
C VAL A 177 10.81 8.11 -3.70
N SER A 178 9.54 8.10 -4.11
CA SER A 178 9.16 8.19 -5.53
C SER A 178 9.48 9.54 -6.19
N LYS A 179 9.75 10.59 -5.40
CA LYS A 179 10.25 11.88 -5.90
C LYS A 179 11.77 11.86 -6.13
N GLU A 180 12.48 10.98 -5.43
CA GLU A 180 13.95 10.88 -5.47
C GLU A 180 14.45 9.86 -6.51
N VAL A 181 13.60 8.91 -6.93
CA VAL A 181 13.97 7.86 -7.90
C VAL A 181 12.90 7.61 -8.95
N GLY A 182 13.31 7.21 -10.15
CA GLY A 182 12.39 6.93 -11.26
C GLY A 182 11.61 5.61 -11.16
N HIS A 183 11.97 4.70 -10.25
CA HIS A 183 11.23 3.47 -10.00
C HIS A 183 11.29 3.13 -8.51
N THR A 184 10.14 3.11 -7.85
CA THR A 184 10.01 2.78 -6.44
C THR A 184 9.10 1.58 -6.26
N VAL A 185 9.55 0.61 -5.45
CA VAL A 185 8.72 -0.48 -4.95
C VAL A 185 8.72 -0.43 -3.43
N MET A 186 7.58 -0.73 -2.79
CA MET A 186 7.49 -0.88 -1.34
C MET A 186 6.63 -2.10 -1.03
N THR A 187 7.08 -2.96 -0.14
CA THR A 187 6.28 -4.07 0.40
C THR A 187 5.82 -3.71 1.80
N ALA A 188 4.61 -4.10 2.17
CA ALA A 188 4.08 -3.97 3.51
C ALA A 188 3.24 -5.19 3.87
N THR A 189 3.38 -5.67 5.11
CA THR A 189 2.51 -6.68 5.71
C THR A 189 1.87 -6.08 6.94
N PHE A 190 0.54 -6.11 7.01
CA PHE A 190 -0.26 -5.60 8.12
C PHE A 190 -0.92 -6.77 8.85
N SER A 191 -1.00 -6.72 10.18
CA SER A 191 -1.64 -7.73 11.01
C SER A 191 -2.49 -7.06 12.09
N CYS A 192 -3.79 -7.33 12.10
CA CYS A 192 -4.74 -6.81 13.07
C CYS A 192 -5.46 -7.96 13.77
N ASN A 193 -5.80 -7.78 15.05
CA ASN A 193 -6.46 -8.78 15.90
C ASN A 193 -5.66 -10.10 16.03
N SER A 194 -4.32 -10.04 15.97
CA SER A 194 -3.49 -11.22 16.21
C SER A 194 -3.72 -11.78 17.62
N PRO A 195 -3.94 -13.11 17.78
CA PRO A 195 -4.19 -13.72 19.10
C PRO A 195 -2.93 -13.73 20.00
N SER A 196 -1.75 -13.44 19.43
CA SER A 196 -0.51 -13.35 20.18
C SER A 196 -0.27 -11.98 20.82
N LYS A 197 -1.05 -10.96 20.43
CA LYS A 197 -0.96 -9.61 21.01
C LYS A 197 -1.58 -9.69 22.41
N LYS A 198 -0.76 -9.41 23.43
CA LYS A 198 -1.19 -9.36 24.83
C LYS A 198 -1.80 -8.02 25.17
#